data_AF-A0A1G3AUS6-F1
#
_entry.id   AF-A0A1G3AUS6-F1
#
_cell.length_a   1.000
_cell.length_b   1.000
_cell.length_c   1.000
_cell.angle_alpha   90.00
_cell.angle_beta   90.00
_cell.angle_gamma   90.00
#
_symmetry.space_group_name_H-M   'P 1'
#
loop_
_entity.id
_entity.type
_entity.pdbx_description
1 polymer ?
#
loop_
_entity_poly.entity_id
_entity_poly.type
_entity_poly.pdbx_seq_one_letter_code
_entity_poly.pdbx_strand_id
1 'polypeptide(L)' 'MKLLFDQNLSPKLVKRLADLFPGSSHVQSVGLDCASDDQVWEHARLNGFAIVTKDEDFNNLSVLRGSPPSARSS' A
#
# COMPACT_ATOMS: atom_id res chain seq x y z
N MET A 1 1.98 7.46 10.38
CA MET A 1 1.38 7.02 9.09
C MET A 1 0.61 5.74 9.37
N LYS A 2 -0.61 5.60 8.84
CA LYS A 2 -1.43 4.40 9.04
C LYS A 2 -1.55 3.66 7.72
N LEU A 3 -1.52 2.33 7.73
CA LEU A 3 -1.64 1.51 6.53
C LEU A 3 -3.02 0.87 6.47
N LEU A 4 -3.63 0.86 5.28
CA LEU A 4 -4.84 0.10 4.99
C LEU A 4 -4.47 -1.04 4.04
N PHE A 5 -4.51 -2.27 4.54
CA PHE A 5 -4.18 -3.47 3.77
C PHE A 5 -5.39 -3.95 2.98
N ASP A 6 -5.18 -4.18 1.68
CA ASP A 6 -6.16 -4.77 0.77
C ASP A 6 -6.53 -6.22 1.14
N GLN A 7 -7.67 -6.70 0.63
CA GLN A 7 -8.21 -8.04 0.85
C GLN A 7 -7.25 -9.17 0.46
N ASN A 8 -6.36 -8.92 -0.52
CA ASN A 8 -5.39 -9.89 -0.99
C ASN A 8 -4.20 -10.07 -0.02
N LEU A 9 -4.08 -9.21 0.98
CA LEU A 9 -3.03 -9.29 1.99
C LEU A 9 -3.53 -9.99 3.25
N SER A 10 -2.63 -10.58 4.02
CA SER A 10 -3.05 -11.25 5.25
C SER A 10 -3.38 -10.22 6.33
N PRO A 11 -4.53 -10.32 7.03
CA PRO A 11 -4.84 -9.45 8.17
C PRO A 11 -3.85 -9.60 9.33
N LYS A 12 -3.02 -10.65 9.33
CA LYS A 12 -1.91 -10.83 10.27
C LYS A 12 -0.82 -9.76 10.10
N LEU A 13 -0.69 -9.13 8.92
CA LEU A 13 0.26 -8.03 8.70
C LEU A 13 -0.04 -6.83 9.59
N VAL A 14 -1.31 -6.51 9.83
CA VAL A 14 -1.71 -5.42 10.75
C VAL A 14 -1.09 -5.64 12.13
N LYS A 15 -1.17 -6.87 12.65
CA LYS A 15 -0.62 -7.21 13.97
C LYS A 15 0.92 -7.19 13.97
N ARG A 16 1.55 -7.68 12.91
CA ARG A 16 3.02 -7.72 12.80
C ARG A 16 3.66 -6.34 12.61
N LEU A 17 2.93 -5.42 12.00
CA LEU A 17 3.39 -4.06 11.73
C LEU A 17 2.83 -3.06 12.74
N ALA A 18 2.08 -3.50 13.75
CA ALA A 18 1.50 -2.62 14.77
C ALA A 18 2.58 -1.84 15.54
N ASP A 19 3.76 -2.45 15.75
CA ASP A 19 4.90 -1.82 16.41
C ASP A 19 5.50 -0.66 15.60
N LEU A 20 5.42 -0.72 14.26
CA LEU A 20 6.01 0.28 13.34
C LEU A 20 4.97 1.28 12.82
N PHE A 21 3.75 0.81 12.55
CA PHE A 21 2.64 1.57 11.99
C PHE A 21 1.39 1.38 12.87
N PRO A 22 1.39 1.98 14.07
CA PRO A 22 0.27 1.87 14.99
C PRO A 22 -0.99 2.50 14.37
N GLY A 23 -2.12 1.80 14.54
CA GLY A 23 -3.40 2.22 13.97
C GLY A 23 -3.58 1.89 12.49
N SER A 24 -2.73 1.03 11.93
CA SER A 24 -3.01 0.38 10.63
C SER A 24 -4.18 -0.60 10.74
N SER A 25 -4.88 -0.83 9.64
CA SER A 25 -6.06 -1.69 9.56
C SER A 25 -6.08 -2.47 8.25
N HIS A 26 -6.93 -3.49 8.20
CA HIS A 26 -7.18 -4.28 6.99
C HIS A 26 -8.58 -3.94 6.47
N VAL A 27 -8.81 -3.95 5.15
CA VAL A 27 -10.12 -3.63 4.56
C VAL A 27 -11.25 -4.47 5.16
N GLN A 28 -11.02 -5.78 5.36
CA GLN A 28 -11.96 -6.66 6.06
C GLN A 28 -12.25 -6.25 7.52
N SER A 29 -11.26 -5.68 8.23
CA SER A 29 -11.47 -5.25 9.62
C SER A 29 -12.30 -3.97 9.73
N VAL A 30 -12.39 -3.19 8.65
CA VAL A 30 -13.18 -1.95 8.58
C VAL A 30 -14.48 -2.13 7.80
N GLY A 31 -14.85 -3.38 7.45
CA GLY A 31 -16.07 -3.70 6.71
C GLY A 31 -16.03 -3.29 5.24
N LEU A 32 -14.83 -3.16 4.68
CA LEU A 32 -14.57 -2.84 3.28
C LEU A 32 -14.13 -4.07 2.46
N ASP A 33 -14.38 -5.29 2.94
CA ASP A 33 -14.06 -6.53 2.21
C ASP A 33 -14.87 -6.68 0.90
N CYS A 34 -16.08 -6.14 0.86
CA CYS A 34 -16.93 -6.10 -0.34
C CYS A 34 -17.02 -4.70 -0.96
N ALA A 35 -16.20 -3.76 -0.51
CA ALA A 35 -16.24 -2.39 -1.01
C ALA A 35 -15.45 -2.26 -2.32
N SER A 36 -15.95 -1.42 -3.23
CA SER A 36 -15.23 -1.09 -4.46
C SER A 36 -13.94 -0.33 -4.17
N ASP A 37 -12.96 -0.38 -5.08
CA ASP A 37 -11.70 0.35 -4.95
C ASP A 37 -11.89 1.84 -4.62
N ASP A 38 -12.86 2.50 -5.24
CA ASP A 38 -13.22 3.90 -4.97
C ASP A 38 -13.60 4.13 -3.49
N GLN A 39 -14.36 3.22 -2.89
CA GLN A 39 -14.76 3.31 -1.48
C GLN A 39 -13.57 3.09 -0.55
N VAL A 40 -12.67 2.17 -0.90
CA VAL A 40 -11.42 1.94 -0.18
C VAL A 40 -10.52 3.18 -0.26
N TRP A 41 -10.43 3.81 -1.42
CA TRP A 41 -9.70 5.05 -1.66
C TRP A 41 -10.26 6.24 -0.88
N GLU A 42 -11.58 6.43 -0.91
CA GLU A 42 -12.24 7.47 -0.14
C GLU A 42 -12.05 7.25 1.37
N HIS A 43 -12.23 6.02 1.85
CA HIS A 43 -11.98 5.69 3.25
C HIS A 43 -10.54 5.98 3.66
N ALA A 44 -9.58 5.59 2.84
CA ALA A 44 -8.17 5.83 3.10
C ALA A 44 -7.86 7.33 3.14
N ARG A 45 -8.37 8.10 2.18
CA ARG A 45 -8.21 9.56 2.12
C ARG A 45 -8.82 10.25 3.34
N LEU A 46 -10.05 9.90 3.71
CA LEU A 46 -10.78 10.51 4.83
C LEU A 46 -10.11 10.22 6.18
N ASN A 47 -9.54 9.04 6.35
CA ASN A 47 -8.92 8.61 7.61
C ASN A 47 -7.39 8.76 7.65
N GLY A 48 -6.78 9.22 6.56
CA GLY A 48 -5.33 9.38 6.43
C GLY A 48 -4.55 8.06 6.38
N PHE A 49 -5.13 7.01 5.78
CA PHE A 49 -4.43 5.76 5.51
C PHE A 49 -3.68 5.83 4.18
N ALA A 50 -2.54 5.14 4.12
CA ALA A 50 -1.91 4.75 2.87
C ALA A 50 -2.33 3.32 2.51
N ILE A 51 -2.83 3.13 1.30
CA ILE A 51 -3.30 1.83 0.82
C ILE A 51 -2.10 0.96 0.47
N VAL A 52 -2.11 -0.27 0.98
CA VAL A 52 -1.13 -1.30 0.65
C VAL A 52 -1.90 -2.41 -0.05
N THR A 53 -1.66 -2.56 -1.34
CA THR A 53 -2.25 -3.62 -2.17
C THR A 53 -1.16 -4.55 -2.69
N LYS A 54 -1.53 -5.80 -2.98
CA LYS A 54 -0.65 -6.77 -3.64
C LYS A 54 -0.93 -6.73 -5.14
N ASP A 55 -0.25 -5.84 -5.85
CA ASP A 55 -0.20 -5.89 -7.31
C ASP A 55 0.78 -7.00 -7.73
N GLU A 56 0.27 -8.14 -8.21
CA GLU A 56 1.09 -9.15 -8.89
C GLU A 56 1.65 -8.63 -10.23
N ASP A 57 1.17 -7.47 -10.70
CA ASP A 57 1.63 -6.77 -11.90
C ASP A 57 2.69 -5.68 -11.64
N PHE A 58 3.18 -5.51 -10.40
CA PHE A 58 4.28 -4.56 -10.12
C PHE A 58 5.66 -5.05 -10.64
N ASN A 59 5.70 -6.13 -11.42
CA ASN A 59 6.92 -6.60 -12.07
C ASN A 59 7.22 -5.87 -13.40
N ASN A 60 6.41 -4.90 -13.84
CA ASN A 60 6.63 -4.21 -15.12
C ASN A 60 6.97 -2.72 -15.05
N LEU A 61 7.20 -2.15 -13.85
CA LEU A 61 7.55 -0.73 -13.70
C LEU A 61 8.79 -0.45 -12.83
N SER A 62 9.70 -1.41 -12.72
CA SER A 62 11.08 -1.17 -12.26
C SER A 62 12.09 -1.19 -13.42
N VAL A 63 11.69 -0.70 -14.60
CA VAL A 63 12.56 -0.52 -15.79
C VAL A 63 12.68 0.96 -16.21
N LEU A 64 12.05 1.90 -15.49
CA LEU A 64 12.11 3.33 -15.86
C LEU A 64 12.65 4.25 -14.75
N ARG A 65 13.61 3.78 -13.97
CA ARG A 65 14.58 4.67 -13.30
C ARG A 65 15.98 4.33 -13.78
N GLY A 66 16.22 4.66 -15.06
CA GLY A 66 17.56 4.93 -15.54
C GLY A 66 18.23 5.89 -14.57
N SER A 67 19.33 5.43 -13.99
CA SER A 67 20.21 6.19 -13.11
C SER A 67 20.56 7.54 -13.75
N PRO A 68 20.78 8.61 -12.96
CA PRO A 68 21.13 9.93 -13.49
C PRO A 68 22.42 9.85 -14.31
N PRO A 69 22.62 10.73 -15.30
CA PRO A 69 23.77 10.66 -16.19
C PRO A 69 25.03 10.85 -15.36
N SER A 70 25.89 9.83 -15.32
CA SER A 70 27.25 10.01 -14.87
C SER A 70 27.95 10.83 -15.94
N ALA A 71 27.98 12.15 -15.74
CA ALA A 71 29.02 12.96 -16.36
C ALA A 71 30.37 12.37 -15.95
N ARG A 72 31.24 12.11 -16.93
CA ARG A 72 32.64 12.56 -17.01
C ARG A 72 33.60 11.51 -17.61
N SER A 73 34.45 12.01 -18.51
CA SER A 73 35.83 11.57 -18.84
C SER A 73 35.99 10.57 -19.99
N SER A 74 36.22 11.07 -21.21
CA SER A 74 37.56 11.16 -21.82
C SER A 74 37.50 12.02 -23.08
#